data_AF-A0A388TIN9-F1
#
_entry.id   AF-A0A388TIN9-F1
#
_cell.length_a   1.000
_cell.length_b   1.000
_cell.length_c   1.000
_cell.angle_alpha   90.00
_cell.angle_beta   90.00
_cell.angle_gamma   90.00
#
_symmetry.space_group_name_H-M   'P 1'
#
loop_
_entity.id
_entity.type
_entity.pdbx_description
1 polymer ?
#
loop_
_entity_poly.entity_id
_entity_poly.type
_entity_poly.pdbx_seq_one_letter_code
_entity_poly.pdbx_strand_id
1 'polypeptide(L)' 'MTAFWALTFLGGGLGLLLAVAAVWLSAAENPLAQRLLEILPGYNCGACGQSGCSAYAEVLA' A
#
# COMPACT_ATOMS: atom_id res chain seq x y z
N MET A 1 -9.34 18.47 -28.33
CA MET A 1 -10.59 17.82 -27.85
C MET A 1 -10.40 16.32 -27.62
N THR A 2 -9.72 15.59 -28.51
CA THR A 2 -9.43 14.14 -28.37
C THR A 2 -8.59 13.77 -27.14
N ALA A 3 -7.55 14.55 -26.83
CA ALA A 3 -6.68 14.31 -25.67
C ALA A 3 -7.42 14.37 -24.32
N PHE A 4 -8.47 15.19 -24.23
CA PHE A 4 -9.26 15.33 -23.02
C PHE A 4 -10.00 14.03 -22.70
N TRP A 5 -10.72 13.50 -23.69
CA TRP A 5 -11.42 12.22 -23.57
C TRP A 5 -10.47 11.05 -23.34
N ALA A 6 -9.33 11.02 -24.02
CA ALA A 6 -8.34 9.97 -23.84
C ALA A 6 -7.81 9.92 -22.39
N LEU A 7 -7.47 11.08 -21.80
CA LEU A 7 -7.02 11.16 -20.42
C LEU A 7 -8.13 10.81 -19.42
N THR A 8 -9.37 11.23 -19.69
CA THR A 8 -10.52 10.90 -18.82
C THR A 8 -10.76 9.39 -18.76
N PHE A 9 -10.80 8.69 -19.89
CA PHE A 9 -11.03 7.25 -19.90
C PHE A 9 -9.85 6.47 -19.30
N LEU A 10 -8.61 6.89 -19.61
CA LEU A 10 -7.43 6.22 -19.10
C LEU A 10 -7.28 6.41 -17.59
N GLY A 11 -7.42 7.64 -17.09
CA GLY A 11 -7.38 7.93 -15.66
C GLY A 11 -8.55 7.30 -14.91
N GLY A 12 -9.77 7.43 -15.44
CA GLY A 12 -10.96 6.83 -14.83
C GLY A 12 -10.91 5.30 -14.80
N GLY A 13 -10.50 4.66 -15.90
CA GLY A 13 -10.37 3.21 -16.00
C GLY A 13 -9.30 2.64 -15.08
N LEU A 14 -8.10 3.24 -15.07
CA LEU A 14 -7.02 2.83 -14.17
C LEU A 14 -7.40 3.08 -12.70
N GLY A 15 -8.00 4.22 -12.39
CA GLY A 15 -8.45 4.54 -11.02
C GLY A 15 -9.48 3.55 -10.51
N LEU A 16 -10.49 3.21 -11.32
CA LEU A 16 -11.49 2.18 -10.99
C LEU A 16 -10.85 0.81 -10.77
N LEU A 17 -9.91 0.42 -11.64
CA LEU A 17 -9.18 -0.84 -11.50
C LEU A 17 -8.39 -0.90 -10.19
N LEU A 18 -7.64 0.16 -9.87
CA LEU A 18 -6.89 0.24 -8.61
C LEU A 18 -7.80 0.22 -7.38
N ALA A 19 -8.95 0.90 -7.44
CA ALA A 19 -9.92 0.91 -6.34
C ALA A 19 -10.48 -0.48 -6.05
N VAL A 20 -10.84 -1.24 -7.10
CA VAL A 20 -11.28 -2.64 -6.94
C VAL A 20 -10.15 -3.50 -6.40
N ALA A 21 -8.93 -3.35 -6.94
CA ALA A 21 -7.78 -4.09 -6.47
C ALA A 21 -7.47 -3.80 -4.99
N ALA A 22 -7.57 -2.55 -4.54
CA ALA A 22 -7.31 -2.17 -3.16
C ALA A 22 -8.24 -2.87 -2.15
N VAL A 23 -9.53 -2.99 -2.48
CA VAL A 23 -10.51 -3.69 -1.63
C VAL A 23 -10.28 -5.21 -1.68
N TRP A 24 -9.95 -5.74 -2.86
CA TRP A 24 -9.80 -7.18 -3.03
C TRP A 24 -8.49 -7.73 -2.44
N LEU A 25 -7.42 -6.93 -2.45
CA LEU A 25 -6.10 -7.28 -1.94
C LEU A 25 -5.85 -6.84 -0.49
N SER A 26 -6.83 -6.21 0.18
CA SER A 26 -6.64 -5.79 1.57
C SER A 26 -6.52 -7.02 2.48
N ALA A 27 -5.32 -7.25 3.02
CA ALA A 27 -5.08 -8.29 4.00
C ALA A 27 -5.56 -7.85 5.40
N ALA A 28 -5.95 -8.81 6.24
CA ALA A 28 -6.28 -8.53 7.63
C ALA A 28 -5.00 -8.22 8.42
N GLU A 29 -4.91 -7.01 8.99
CA GLU A 29 -3.75 -6.59 9.77
C GLU A 29 -3.77 -7.20 11.18
N ASN A 30 -2.62 -7.75 11.60
CA ASN A 30 -2.44 -8.24 12.96
C ASN A 30 -2.33 -7.04 13.94
N PRO A 31 -3.13 -6.98 15.02
CA PRO A 31 -3.06 -5.88 15.98
C PRO A 31 -1.67 -5.72 16.62
N LEU A 32 -0.88 -6.78 16.76
CA LEU A 32 0.50 -6.69 17.24
C LEU A 32 1.43 -6.01 16.24
N ALA A 33 1.27 -6.28 14.94
CA ALA A 33 2.04 -5.63 13.89
C ALA A 33 1.80 -4.12 13.87
N GLN A 34 0.56 -3.66 14.10
CA GLN A 34 0.27 -2.23 14.23
C GLN A 34 1.00 -1.59 15.42
N ARG A 35 1.00 -2.25 16.59
CA ARG A 35 1.72 -1.74 17.77
C ARG A 35 3.23 -1.66 17.54
N LEU A 36 3.80 -2.64 16.84
CA LEU A 36 5.20 -2.62 16.46
C LEU A 36 5.49 -1.50 15.45
N LEU A 37 4.57 -1.26 14.51
CA LEU A 37 4.69 -0.16 13.55
C LEU A 37 4.69 1.21 14.24
N GLU A 38 3.89 1.41 15.29
CA GLU A 38 3.83 2.66 16.07
C GLU A 38 5.16 3.01 16.76
N ILE A 39 5.97 2.01 17.13
CA ILE A 39 7.28 2.22 17.77
C ILE A 39 8.45 2.23 16.79
N LEU A 40 8.23 1.78 15.56
CA LEU A 40 9.26 1.73 14.53
C LEU A 40 9.52 3.14 13.98
N PRO A 41 10.77 3.41 13.53
CA PRO A 41 11.17 4.76 13.13
C PRO A 41 10.54 5.25 11.81
N GLY A 42 9.89 4.38 11.03
CA GLY A 42 9.15 4.77 9.82
C GLY A 42 10.02 5.20 8.61
N TYR A 43 11.35 5.21 8.71
CA TYR A 43 12.23 5.64 7.62
C TYR A 43 12.26 4.68 6.42
N ASN A 44 11.73 3.46 6.54
CA ASN A 44 11.72 2.44 5.47
C ASN A 44 13.09 2.24 4.79
N CYS A 45 14.17 2.26 5.57
CA CYS A 45 15.55 2.30 5.07
C CYS A 45 16.07 0.95 4.56
N GLY A 46 15.32 -0.14 4.73
CA GLY A 46 15.70 -1.48 4.24
C GLY A 46 16.83 -2.18 5.00
N ALA A 47 17.34 -1.60 6.10
CA ALA A 47 18.43 -2.21 6.89
C ALA A 47 18.07 -3.59 7.49
N CYS A 48 16.78 -3.84 7.71
CA CYS A 48 16.26 -5.14 8.17
C CYS A 48 15.99 -6.14 7.04
N GLY A 49 16.28 -5.80 5.78
CA GLY A 49 16.08 -6.70 4.63
C GLY A 49 14.64 -6.80 4.12
N GLN A 50 13.72 -6.03 4.72
CA GLN A 50 12.30 -6.03 4.37
C GLN A 50 11.92 -4.79 3.53
N SER A 51 10.83 -4.88 2.77
CA SER A 51 10.34 -3.80 1.88
C SER A 51 9.97 -2.50 2.60
N GLY A 52 9.76 -2.54 3.92
CA GLY A 52 9.48 -1.38 4.75
C GLY A 52 9.31 -1.74 6.24
N CYS A 53 9.15 -0.72 7.08
CA CYS A 53 8.88 -0.84 8.50
C CYS A 53 7.57 -1.59 8.78
N SER A 54 6.54 -1.43 7.93
CA SER A 54 5.28 -2.18 8.07
C SER A 54 5.47 -3.66 7.85
N ALA A 55 6.09 -4.03 6.74
CA ALA A 55 6.40 -5.41 6.41
C ALA A 55 7.37 -6.03 7.44
N TYR A 56 8.25 -5.23 8.06
CA TYR A 56 9.10 -5.71 9.15
C TYR A 56 8.30 -5.94 10.44
N ALA A 57 7.37 -5.06 10.76
CA ALA A 57 6.45 -5.25 11.88
C ALA A 57 5.57 -6.51 11.71
N GLU A 58 5.12 -6.79 10.49
CA GLU A 58 4.39 -8.02 10.16
C GLU A 58 5.25 -9.29 10.34
N VAL A 59 6.54 -9.25 10.03
CA VAL A 59 7.46 -10.37 10.24
C VAL A 59 7.75 -10.62 11.73
N LEU A 60 7.73 -9.56 12.53
CA LEU A 60 7.98 -9.64 13.97
C LEU A 60 6.75 -10.06 14.81
N ALA A 61 5.54 -9.86 14.28
CA ALA A 61 4.26 -10.05 14.96
C ALA A 61 3.70 -11.47 14.83
#